data_AF-A0A1H0S429-F1
#
_entry.id   AF-A0A1H0S429-F1
#
_cell.length_a   1.000
_cell.length_b   1.000
_cell.length_c   1.000
_cell.angle_alpha   90.00
_cell.angle_beta   90.00
_cell.angle_gamma   90.00
#
_symmetry.space_group_name_H-M   'P 1'
#
loop_
_entity.id
_entity.type
_entity.pdbx_description
1 polymer ?
#
loop_
_entity_poly.entity_id
_entity_poly.type
_entity_poly.pdbx_seq_one_letter_code
_entity_poly.pdbx_strand_id
1 'polypeptide(L)'
;MKEEYNYTLTVPVEDLDKARTLLEQLQANIPQARITRKPDRGDMVRFYLCFPYSGRRIDAAVPDFFAHHGDNSWDLFGPNYGVWGLK
;
A
#
# COMPACT_ATOMS: atom_id res chain seq x y z
N MET A 1 -4.31 22.00 -3.33
CA MET A 1 -4.22 20.60 -3.79
C MET A 1 -4.18 19.72 -2.57
N LYS A 2 -4.91 18.59 -2.56
CA LYS A 2 -4.71 17.57 -1.52
C LYS A 2 -3.64 16.63 -2.06
N GLU A 3 -2.49 16.61 -1.41
CA GLU A 3 -1.42 15.66 -1.71
C GLU A 3 -1.93 14.24 -1.43
N GLU A 4 -1.39 13.24 -2.11
CA GLU A 4 -1.63 11.84 -1.78
C GLU A 4 -0.30 11.12 -1.63
N TYR A 5 -0.27 10.18 -0.69
CA TYR A 5 0.81 9.22 -0.56
C TYR A 5 0.41 7.97 -1.31
N ASN A 6 1.30 7.49 -2.18
CA ASN A 6 1.07 6.26 -2.90
C ASN A 6 2.25 5.30 -2.85
N TYR A 7 1.90 4.03 -2.65
CA TYR A 7 2.84 2.92 -2.58
C TYR A 7 2.44 1.83 -3.57
N THR A 8 3.43 1.08 -4.04
CA THR A 8 3.20 -0.19 -4.71
C THR A 8 3.76 -1.28 -3.82
N LEU A 9 2.87 -2.15 -3.33
CA LEU A 9 3.23 -3.37 -2.63
C LEU A 9 3.33 -4.50 -3.66
N THR A 10 4.44 -5.21 -3.68
CA THR A 10 4.65 -6.42 -4.49
C THR A 10 4.93 -7.57 -3.54
N VAL A 11 4.18 -8.67 -3.71
CA VAL A 11 4.27 -9.85 -2.84
C VAL A 11 4.35 -11.10 -3.70
N PRO A 12 5.02 -12.16 -3.25
CA PRO A 12 4.92 -13.48 -3.87
C PRO A 12 3.46 -13.98 -3.91
N VAL A 13 3.09 -14.72 -4.95
CA VAL A 13 1.71 -15.20 -5.15
C VAL A 13 1.27 -16.17 -4.04
N GLU A 14 2.20 -16.94 -3.49
CA GLU A 14 1.97 -17.82 -2.34
C GLU A 14 1.53 -17.06 -1.09
N ASP A 15 1.91 -15.78 -0.98
CA ASP A 15 1.59 -14.91 0.15
C ASP A 15 0.33 -14.07 -0.07
N LEU A 16 -0.42 -14.31 -1.17
CA LEU A 16 -1.58 -13.50 -1.56
C LEU A 16 -2.62 -13.38 -0.43
N ASP A 17 -2.97 -14.48 0.23
CA ASP A 17 -3.99 -14.46 1.28
C ASP A 17 -3.52 -13.73 2.54
N LYS A 18 -2.24 -13.86 2.89
CA LYS A 18 -1.59 -13.09 3.96
C LYS A 18 -1.60 -11.60 3.62
N ALA A 19 -1.22 -11.23 2.39
CA ALA A 19 -1.25 -9.87 1.90
C ALA A 19 -2.65 -9.26 1.95
N ARG A 20 -3.68 -10.00 1.51
CA ARG A 20 -5.07 -9.53 1.60
C ARG A 20 -5.50 -9.25 3.03
N THR A 21 -5.18 -10.15 3.95
CA THR A 21 -5.50 -9.98 5.38
C THR A 21 -4.86 -8.72 5.95
N LEU A 22 -3.58 -8.48 5.65
CA LEU A 22 -2.88 -7.29 6.11
C LEU A 22 -3.39 -6.00 5.46
N LEU A 23 -3.78 -6.05 4.19
CA LEU A 23 -4.39 -4.93 3.49
C LEU A 23 -5.75 -4.55 4.07
N GLU A 24 -6.56 -5.54 4.47
CA GLU A 24 -7.82 -5.32 5.18
C GLU A 24 -7.60 -4.67 6.55
N GLN A 25 -6.59 -5.13 7.30
CA GLN A 25 -6.21 -4.51 8.58
C GLN A 25 -5.71 -3.07 8.40
N LEU A 26 -4.88 -2.84 7.37
CA LEU A 26 -4.40 -1.50 7.02
C LEU A 26 -5.57 -0.57 6.67
N GLN A 27 -6.55 -1.06 5.91
CA GLN A 27 -7.74 -0.30 5.56
C GLN A 27 -8.65 -0.06 6.77
N ALA A 28 -8.75 -0.98 7.73
CA ALA A 28 -9.46 -0.74 8.99
C ALA A 28 -8.80 0.39 9.81
N ASN A 29 -7.46 0.44 9.82
CA ASN A 29 -6.69 1.48 10.52
C ASN A 29 -6.70 2.84 9.80
N ILE A 30 -6.88 2.82 8.47
CA ILE A 30 -6.96 4.00 7.61
C ILE A 30 -8.13 3.81 6.63
N PRO A 31 -9.40 4.05 7.07
CA PRO A 31 -10.59 3.77 6.26
C PRO A 31 -10.66 4.52 4.93
N GLN A 32 -9.90 5.63 4.81
CA GLN A 32 -9.83 6.43 3.59
C GLN A 32 -8.77 5.92 2.60
N ALA A 33 -8.00 4.89 2.96
CA ALA A 33 -7.04 4.25 2.08
C ALA A 33 -7.77 3.57 0.91
N ARG A 34 -7.27 3.80 -0.31
CA ARG A 34 -7.75 3.14 -1.52
C ARG A 34 -6.71 2.11 -1.92
N ILE A 35 -7.15 0.85 -1.97
CA ILE A 35 -6.31 -0.29 -2.31
C ILE A 35 -6.82 -0.86 -3.63
N THR A 36 -5.94 -1.00 -4.61
CA THR A 36 -6.30 -1.52 -5.95
C THR A 36 -5.33 -2.61 -6.35
N ARG A 37 -5.84 -3.79 -6.71
CA ARG A 37 -5.00 -4.85 -7.27
C ARG A 37 -4.55 -4.45 -8.68
N LYS A 38 -3.26 -4.60 -8.95
CA LYS A 38 -2.66 -4.44 -10.27
C LYS A 38 -2.51 -5.82 -10.94
N PRO A 39 -2.35 -5.89 -12.27
CA PRO A 39 -2.00 -7.13 -12.93
C PRO A 39 -0.76 -7.75 -12.31
N ASP A 40 -0.74 -9.06 -12.18
CA ASP A 40 0.40 -9.79 -11.63
C ASP A 40 1.60 -9.71 -12.60
N ARG A 41 2.81 -9.97 -12.10
CA ARG A 41 4.04 -9.99 -12.90
C ARG A 41 4.84 -11.25 -12.57
N GLY A 42 4.65 -12.30 -13.38
CA GLY A 42 5.18 -13.63 -13.03
C GLY A 42 4.50 -14.12 -11.75
N ASP A 43 5.29 -14.68 -10.82
CA ASP A 43 4.80 -15.18 -9.53
C ASP A 43 4.63 -14.07 -8.48
N MET A 44 4.53 -12.82 -8.91
CA MET A 44 4.39 -11.66 -8.02
C MET A 44 3.02 -10.98 -8.20
N VAL A 45 2.28 -10.86 -7.11
CA VAL A 45 1.03 -10.09 -7.02
C VAL A 45 1.36 -8.66 -6.60
N ARG A 46 0.62 -7.69 -7.16
CA ARG A 46 0.88 -6.27 -6.94
C ARG A 46 -0.36 -5.53 -6.48
N PHE A 47 -0.18 -4.65 -5.52
CA PHE A 47 -1.21 -3.76 -5.00
C PHE A 47 -0.75 -2.31 -5.05
N TYR A 48 -1.65 -1.44 -5.49
CA TYR A 48 -1.45 0.00 -5.45
C TYR A 48 -2.23 0.57 -4.26
N LEU A 49 -1.52 1.21 -3.34
CA LEU A 49 -2.05 1.75 -2.11
C LEU A 49 -2.02 3.27 -2.21
N CYS A 50 -3.17 3.92 -2.09
CA CYS A 50 -3.31 5.37 -2.07
C CYS A 50 -3.89 5.83 -0.74
N PHE A 51 -3.29 6.87 -0.17
CA PHE A 51 -3.72 7.45 1.10
C PHE A 51 -3.89 8.97 0.93
N PRO A 52 -5.00 9.54 1.41
CA PRO A 52 -5.18 10.99 1.39
C PRO A 52 -4.21 11.66 2.37
N TYR A 53 -3.72 12.85 2.02
CA TYR A 53 -2.99 13.69 2.96
C TYR A 53 -3.94 14.20 4.04
N SER A 54 -3.81 13.63 5.24
CA SER A 54 -4.68 13.95 6.38
C SER A 54 -3.90 14.43 7.61
N GLY A 55 -2.66 14.91 7.43
CA GLY A 55 -1.76 15.28 8.54
C GLY A 55 -1.21 14.10 9.35
N ARG A 56 -1.53 12.86 8.96
CA ARG A 56 -0.96 11.64 9.51
C ARG A 56 0.33 11.31 8.75
N ARG A 57 1.38 10.89 9.46
CA ARG A 57 2.66 10.45 8.87
C ARG A 57 2.53 9.10 8.16
N ILE A 58 1.72 9.04 7.10
CA ILE A 58 1.54 7.85 6.26
C ILE A 58 2.87 7.41 5.66
N ASP A 59 3.74 8.38 5.38
CA ASP A 59 5.13 8.19 4.95
C ASP A 59 5.94 7.26 5.87
N ALA A 60 5.67 7.27 7.17
CA ALA A 60 6.30 6.40 8.16
C ALA A 60 5.42 5.20 8.54
N ALA A 61 4.12 5.41 8.75
CA ALA A 61 3.21 4.40 9.27
C ALA A 61 3.03 3.19 8.34
N VAL A 62 3.05 3.40 7.02
CA VAL A 62 2.85 2.31 6.05
C VAL A 62 4.10 1.43 5.92
N PRO A 63 5.31 1.97 5.74
CA PRO A 63 6.53 1.18 5.85
C PRO A 63 6.66 0.43 7.18
N ASP A 64 6.40 1.11 8.30
CA ASP A 64 6.47 0.47 9.63
C ASP A 64 5.47 -0.69 9.75
N PHE A 65 4.24 -0.51 9.26
CA PHE A 65 3.23 -1.57 9.29
C PHE A 65 3.69 -2.83 8.53
N PHE A 66 4.21 -2.68 7.32
CA PHE A 66 4.69 -3.82 6.54
C PHE A 66 6.02 -4.38 7.06
N ALA A 67 6.87 -3.57 7.70
CA ALA A 67 8.07 -4.08 8.37
C ALA A 67 7.75 -4.96 9.59
N HIS A 68 6.65 -4.70 10.31
CA HIS A 68 6.26 -5.47 11.49
C HIS A 68 5.39 -6.70 11.18
N HIS A 69 4.60 -6.65 10.11
CA HIS A 69 3.61 -7.69 9.81
C HIS A 69 3.84 -8.43 8.48
N GLY A 70 4.56 -7.80 7.55
CA GLY A 70 4.88 -8.36 6.24
C GLY A 70 5.94 -9.45 6.31
N ASP A 71 6.32 -9.94 5.14
CA ASP A 71 7.45 -10.85 4.98
C ASP A 71 8.66 -10.11 4.41
N ASN A 72 9.86 -10.63 4.64
CA ASN A 72 11.10 -10.06 4.12
C ASN A 72 11.19 -10.17 2.59
N SER A 73 10.37 -11.04 1.98
CA SER A 73 10.25 -11.21 0.53
C SER A 73 9.34 -10.16 -0.13
N TRP A 74 8.70 -9.29 0.64
CA TRP A 74 7.75 -8.30 0.11
C TRP A 74 8.44 -6.98 -0.19
N ASP A 75 8.13 -6.42 -1.36
CA ASP A 75 8.66 -5.13 -1.77
C ASP A 75 7.60 -4.04 -1.62
N LEU A 76 7.90 -3.01 -0.83
CA LEU A 76 7.07 -1.82 -0.69
C LEU A 76 7.78 -0.61 -1.33
N PHE A 77 7.33 -0.20 -2.51
CA PHE A 77 7.89 0.94 -3.23
C PHE A 77 7.11 2.23 -2.99
N GLY A 78 7.76 3.26 -2.43
CA GLY A 78 7.18 4.58 -2.10
C GLY A 78 7.82 5.19 -0.84
N PRO A 79 7.22 6.24 -0.25
CA PRO A 79 6.07 6.98 -0.74
C PRO A 79 6.41 7.76 -2.01
N ASN A 80 5.54 7.63 -3.01
CA ASN A 80 5.51 8.56 -4.13
C ASN A 80 4.46 9.64 -3.81
N TYR A 81 4.79 10.90 -4.07
CA TYR A 81 3.89 12.03 -3.87
C TYR A 81 3.06 12.24 -5.14
N GLY A 82 1.76 11.98 -5.06
CA GLY A 82 0.80 12.19 -6.14
C GLY A 82 0.00 13.47 -5.97
N VAL A 83 -0.52 14.01 -7.08
CA VAL A 83 -1.52 15.08 -7.09
C VAL A 83 -2.88 14.47 -7.37
N TRP A 84 -3.84 14.63 -6.45
CA TRP A 84 -5.22 14.18 -6.67
C TRP A 84 -5.94 15.13 -7.64
N GLY A 85 -6.47 14.59 -8.74
CA GLY A 85 -7.30 15.33 -9.70
C GLY A 85 -6.52 16.24 -10.64
N LEU A 86 -5.73 15.65 -11.55
CA LEU A 86 -5.45 16.31 -12.83
C LEU A 86 -6.81 16.64 -13.48
N LYS A 87 -7.18 17.92 -13.44
CA LYS A 87 -8.24 18.48 -14.28
C LYS A 87 -7.71 18.64 -15.69
#